data_AF-C3ZIN4-F1
#
_entry.id   AF-C3ZIN4-F1
#
_cell.length_a   1.000
_cell.length_b   1.000
_cell.length_c   1.000
_cell.angle_alpha   90.00
_cell.angle_beta   90.00
_cell.angle_gamma   90.00
#
_symmetry.space_group_name_H-M   'P 1'
#
loop_
_entity.id
_entity.type
_entity.pdbx_description
1 polymer ?
#
loop_
_entity_poly.entity_id
_entity_poly.type
_entity_poly.pdbx_seq_one_letter_code
_entity_poly.pdbx_strand_id
1 'polypeptide(L)'
;MEDTGRICYYMTYIDEVLKAIEEDQVKVRAYTAWSFMDNFEWTRGYTERFGLHYVNFTDSNRPRTPKQSASFYKDVIANNGFPEGAEVTRIVQDMWEQCRGSDTVKEEL
;
A
#
# COMPACT_ATOMS: atom_id res chain seq x y z
N MET A 1 12.07 -1.95 -7.33
CA MET A 1 11.36 -1.15 -8.36
C MET A 1 10.59 -0.09 -7.61
N GLU A 2 10.79 1.19 -7.97
CA GLU A 2 10.13 2.29 -7.28
C GLU A 2 8.66 2.38 -7.67
N ASP A 3 7.78 2.54 -6.68
CA ASP A 3 6.34 2.66 -6.89
C ASP A 3 5.65 3.45 -5.77
N THR A 4 6.23 4.61 -5.46
CA THR A 4 5.84 5.49 -4.36
C THR A 4 4.34 5.80 -4.31
N GLY A 5 3.68 6.03 -5.45
CA GLY A 5 2.24 6.26 -5.49
C GLY A 5 1.41 5.09 -4.93
N ARG A 6 1.89 3.85 -5.07
CA ARG A 6 1.25 2.65 -4.49
C ARG A 6 1.48 2.55 -2.99
N ILE A 7 2.65 2.98 -2.51
CA ILE A 7 2.92 3.09 -1.06
C ILE A 7 1.95 4.10 -0.45
N CYS A 8 1.85 5.30 -1.04
CA CYS A 8 0.89 6.32 -0.61
C CYS A 8 -0.55 5.80 -0.58
N TYR A 9 -0.97 5.08 -1.62
CA TYR A 9 -2.30 4.47 -1.69
C TYR A 9 -2.53 3.46 -0.55
N TYR A 10 -1.62 2.51 -0.33
CA TYR A 10 -1.79 1.53 0.75
C TYR A 10 -1.72 2.16 2.13
N MET A 11 -0.79 3.10 2.33
CA MET A 11 -0.65 3.83 3.59
C MET A 11 -1.96 4.51 3.98
N THR A 12 -2.53 5.34 3.09
CA THR A 12 -3.74 6.10 3.40
C THR A 12 -4.95 5.19 3.57
N TYR A 13 -5.16 4.20 2.70
CA TYR A 13 -6.32 3.32 2.83
C TYR A 13 -6.25 2.39 4.05
N ILE A 14 -5.05 1.96 4.46
CA ILE A 14 -4.91 1.17 5.69
C ILE A 14 -5.15 2.04 6.91
N ASP A 15 -4.66 3.28 6.92
CA ASP A 15 -4.92 4.27 7.99
C ASP A 15 -6.42 4.52 8.16
N GLU A 16 -7.15 4.79 7.07
CA GLU A 16 -8.60 4.99 7.13
C GLU A 16 -9.37 3.72 7.58
N VAL A 17 -8.88 2.52 7.23
CA VAL A 17 -9.45 1.26 7.74
C VAL A 17 -9.21 1.12 9.24
N LEU A 18 -8.05 1.53 9.76
CA LEU A 18 -7.76 1.53 11.19
C LEU A 18 -8.65 2.51 11.94
N LYS A 19 -8.83 3.74 11.44
CA LYS A 19 -9.78 4.72 12.01
C LYS A 19 -11.21 4.19 12.03
N ALA A 20 -11.66 3.55 10.96
CA ALA A 20 -12.98 2.93 10.93
C ALA A 20 -13.15 1.84 12.02
N ILE A 21 -12.08 1.12 12.36
CA ILE A 21 -12.11 0.12 13.44
C ILE A 21 -12.07 0.79 14.82
N GLU A 22 -11.15 1.73 15.04
CA GLU A 22 -10.82 2.29 16.35
C GLU A 22 -11.73 3.44 16.76
N GLU A 23 -12.11 4.31 15.83
CA GLU A 23 -12.93 5.50 16.07
C GLU A 23 -14.41 5.19 15.82
N ASP A 24 -14.73 4.60 14.65
CA ASP A 24 -16.12 4.37 14.23
C ASP A 24 -16.70 3.02 14.69
N GLN A 25 -15.89 2.17 15.34
CA GLN A 25 -16.31 0.86 15.86
C GLN A 25 -16.84 -0.11 14.79
N VAL A 26 -16.36 0.02 13.54
CA VAL A 26 -16.71 -0.88 12.43
C VAL A 26 -15.99 -2.21 12.59
N LYS A 27 -16.72 -3.32 12.46
CA LYS A 27 -16.19 -4.69 12.61
C LYS A 27 -15.48 -5.20 11.36
N VAL A 28 -14.38 -4.55 10.96
CA VAL A 28 -13.50 -5.05 9.90
C VAL A 28 -12.67 -6.21 10.43
N ARG A 29 -12.66 -7.34 9.73
CA ARG A 29 -11.98 -8.57 10.20
C ARG A 29 -10.64 -8.85 9.50
N ALA A 30 -10.48 -8.35 8.29
CA ALA A 30 -9.31 -8.64 7.47
C ALA A 30 -9.19 -7.60 6.34
N TYR A 31 -7.96 -7.44 5.85
CA TYR A 31 -7.61 -6.63 4.70
C TYR A 31 -6.73 -7.47 3.77
N THR A 32 -7.04 -7.49 2.47
CA THR A 32 -6.23 -8.19 1.47
C THR A 32 -5.87 -7.25 0.34
N ALA A 33 -4.58 -7.00 0.15
CA ALA A 33 -4.06 -6.17 -0.93
C ALA A 33 -4.39 -6.75 -2.33
N TRP A 34 -4.96 -5.92 -3.20
CA TRP A 34 -5.06 -6.23 -4.64
C TRP A 34 -3.88 -5.59 -5.39
N SER A 35 -2.92 -6.36 -5.87
CA SER A 35 -2.81 -7.82 -5.85
C SER A 35 -1.43 -8.27 -5.40
N PHE A 36 -1.27 -9.57 -5.16
CA PHE A 36 0.04 -10.11 -4.77
C PHE A 36 1.11 -9.86 -5.85
N MET A 37 0.75 -9.99 -7.13
CA MET A 37 1.66 -9.81 -8.27
C MET A 37 0.92 -9.22 -9.48
N ASP A 38 1.64 -8.54 -10.37
CA ASP A 38 1.07 -8.07 -11.63
C ASP A 38 0.42 -9.25 -12.37
N ASN A 39 -0.79 -9.05 -12.90
CA ASN A 39 -1.58 -10.08 -13.55
C ASN A 39 -2.30 -9.52 -14.79
N PHE A 40 -3.20 -10.29 -15.39
CA PHE A 40 -4.03 -9.84 -16.50
C PHE A 40 -5.21 -9.02 -15.97
N GLU A 41 -5.20 -7.72 -16.22
CA GLU A 41 -6.18 -6.75 -15.72
C GLU A 41 -7.31 -6.54 -16.75
N TRP A 42 -8.11 -7.59 -16.96
CA TRP A 42 -9.36 -7.55 -17.72
C TRP A 42 -9.22 -6.86 -19.10
N THR A 43 -10.00 -5.81 -19.35
CA THR A 43 -10.01 -5.05 -20.60
C THR A 43 -8.71 -4.28 -20.86
N ARG A 44 -7.85 -4.12 -19.84
CA ARG A 44 -6.53 -3.48 -19.94
C ARG A 44 -5.41 -4.48 -20.23
N GLY A 45 -5.69 -5.78 -20.18
CA GLY A 45 -4.66 -6.81 -20.38
C GLY A 45 -3.49 -6.62 -19.41
N TYR A 46 -2.25 -6.57 -19.91
CA TYR A 46 -1.05 -6.42 -19.07
C TYR A 46 -0.50 -4.99 -18.99
N THR A 47 -1.23 -3.99 -19.48
CA THR A 47 -0.74 -2.60 -19.48
C THR A 47 -0.85 -1.95 -18.10
N GLU A 48 -1.88 -2.31 -17.34
CA GLU A 48 -2.07 -1.85 -15.95
C GLU A 48 -1.44 -2.85 -14.98
N ARG A 49 -0.87 -2.33 -13.89
CA ARG A 49 -0.06 -3.12 -12.94
C ARG A 49 -0.43 -2.79 -11.50
N PHE A 50 -1.25 -3.64 -10.90
CA PHE A 50 -1.70 -3.50 -9.51
C PHE A 50 -0.85 -4.26 -8.49
N GLY A 51 0.02 -5.16 -8.93
CA GLY A 51 0.71 -6.07 -8.05
C GLY A 51 1.71 -5.41 -7.11
N LEU A 52 1.89 -5.99 -5.93
CA LEU A 52 3.05 -5.72 -5.06
C LEU A 52 4.35 -6.26 -5.66
N HIS A 53 4.25 -7.30 -6.50
CA HIS A 53 5.38 -7.86 -7.23
C HIS A 53 5.26 -7.57 -8.73
N TYR A 54 6.32 -7.03 -9.31
CA TYR A 54 6.47 -6.91 -10.75
C TYR A 54 6.60 -8.31 -11.37
N VAL A 55 5.87 -8.57 -12.45
CA VAL A 55 6.03 -9.78 -13.27
C VAL A 55 6.60 -9.40 -14.63
N ASN A 56 7.67 -10.09 -15.03
CA ASN A 56 8.16 -10.00 -16.40
C ASN A 56 7.34 -10.93 -17.32
N PHE A 57 6.45 -10.37 -18.12
CA PHE A 57 5.60 -11.13 -19.04
C PHE A 57 6.29 -11.50 -20.37
N THR A 58 7.46 -10.91 -20.68
CA THR A 58 8.22 -11.29 -21.89
C THR A 58 9.09 -12.52 -21.65
N ASP A 59 9.52 -12.76 -20.41
CA ASP A 59 10.25 -13.95 -19.99
C ASP A 59 9.28 -15.12 -19.70
N SER A 60 9.45 -16.26 -20.37
CA SER A 60 8.63 -17.47 -20.21
C SER A 60 8.60 -18.00 -18.77
N ASN A 61 9.66 -17.77 -17.98
CA ASN A 61 9.72 -18.18 -16.58
C ASN A 61 8.89 -17.28 -15.64
N ARG A 62 8.40 -16.13 -16.14
CA ARG A 62 7.58 -15.17 -15.38
C ARG A 62 8.18 -14.86 -14.00
N PRO A 63 9.44 -14.38 -13.91
CA PRO A 63 10.04 -14.04 -12.62
C PRO A 63 9.22 -12.94 -11.93
N ARG A 64 9.10 -13.05 -10.59
CA ARG A 64 8.46 -12.08 -9.71
C ARG A 64 9.54 -11.27 -9.01
N THR A 65 9.46 -9.95 -9.06
CA THR A 65 10.40 -9.07 -8.38
C THR A 65 9.63 -8.14 -7.44
N PRO A 66 9.94 -8.11 -6.13
CA PRO A 66 9.24 -7.25 -5.18
C PRO A 66 9.42 -5.77 -5.56
N LYS A 67 8.31 -5.02 -5.52
CA LYS A 67 8.32 -3.55 -5.60
C LYS A 67 8.55 -2.98 -4.20
N GLN A 68 8.78 -1.67 -4.07
CA GLN A 68 8.95 -1.06 -2.76
C GLN A 68 7.67 -1.17 -1.92
N SER A 69 6.49 -1.08 -2.55
CA SER A 69 5.20 -1.36 -1.90
C SER A 69 5.11 -2.74 -1.26
N ALA A 70 5.79 -3.76 -1.79
CA ALA A 70 5.82 -5.09 -1.18
C ALA A 70 6.57 -5.07 0.16
N SER A 71 7.69 -4.34 0.24
CA SER A 71 8.45 -4.19 1.49
C SER A 71 7.65 -3.39 2.51
N PHE A 72 7.09 -2.26 2.09
CA PHE A 72 6.21 -1.46 2.93
C PHE A 72 5.06 -2.29 3.51
N TYR A 73 4.32 -3.02 2.67
CA TYR A 73 3.19 -3.82 3.11
C TYR A 73 3.61 -4.98 4.03
N LYS A 74 4.78 -5.59 3.79
CA LYS A 74 5.39 -6.56 4.72
C LYS A 74 5.62 -5.95 6.09
N ASP A 75 6.15 -4.73 6.16
CA ASP A 75 6.45 -4.07 7.43
C ASP A 75 5.17 -3.66 8.17
N VAL A 76 4.13 -3.22 7.46
CA VAL A 76 2.79 -2.99 8.04
C VAL A 76 2.24 -4.28 8.66
N ILE A 77 2.31 -5.40 7.94
CA ILE A 77 1.84 -6.70 8.47
C ILE A 77 2.64 -7.12 9.70
N ALA A 78 3.98 -6.99 9.65
CA ALA A 78 4.87 -7.39 10.74
C ALA A 78 4.62 -6.59 12.02
N ASN A 79 4.20 -5.32 11.89
CA ASN A 79 3.90 -4.43 13.01
C ASN A 79 2.39 -4.38 13.35
N ASN A 80 1.54 -5.11 12.63
CA ASN A 80 0.08 -5.08 12.76
C ASN A 80 -0.49 -3.64 12.71
N GLY A 81 -0.06 -2.84 11.73
CA GLY A 81 -0.45 -1.44 11.57
C GLY A 81 0.73 -0.48 11.73
N PHE A 82 0.47 0.68 12.36
CA PHE A 82 1.41 1.78 12.52
C PHE A 82 1.66 2.13 14.00
N PRO A 83 2.17 1.19 14.84
CA PRO A 83 2.40 1.46 16.25
C PRO A 83 3.46 2.55 16.46
N GLU A 84 3.34 3.29 17.56
CA GLU A 84 4.29 4.34 17.91
C GLU A 84 5.73 3.78 18.02
N GLY A 85 6.70 4.50 17.44
CA GLY A 85 8.11 4.14 17.49
C GLY A 85 8.57 3.08 16.48
N ALA A 86 7.66 2.42 15.75
CA ALA A 86 8.02 1.51 14.67
C ALA A 86 8.58 2.25 13.45
N GLU A 87 9.48 1.59 12.72
CA GLU A 87 10.10 2.14 11.51
C GLU A 87 9.05 2.46 10.43
N VAL A 88 8.04 1.59 10.28
CA VAL A 88 6.93 1.82 9.33
C VAL A 88 6.16 3.11 9.64
N THR A 89 5.99 3.45 10.90
CA THR A 89 5.32 4.69 11.33
C THR A 89 6.13 5.91 10.99
N ARG A 90 7.47 5.85 11.12
CA ARG A 90 8.37 6.92 10.68
C ARG A 90 8.31 7.12 9.17
N ILE A 91 8.32 6.02 8.40
CA ILE A 91 8.16 6.06 6.94
C ILE A 91 6.84 6.75 6.56
N VAL A 92 5.74 6.40 7.22
CA VAL A 92 4.42 7.01 6.99
C VAL A 92 4.45 8.52 7.27
N GLN A 93 5.06 8.94 8.39
CA GLN A 93 5.19 10.34 8.76
C GLN A 93 6.04 11.13 7.77
N ASP A 94 7.19 10.57 7.37
CA ASP A 94 8.10 11.21 6.40
C ASP A 94 7.46 11.34 5.01
N MET A 95 6.65 10.36 4.61
CA MET A 95 5.97 10.33 3.33
C MET A 95 4.65 11.11 3.31
N TRP A 96 4.14 11.55 4.46
CA TRP A 96 2.79 12.11 4.60
C TRP A 96 2.52 13.27 3.65
N GLU A 97 3.41 14.26 3.63
CA GLU A 97 3.31 15.46 2.78
C GLU A 97 3.42 15.12 1.29
N GLN A 98 4.26 14.14 0.95
CA GLN A 98 4.39 13.69 -0.43
C GLN A 98 3.12 12.97 -0.92
N CYS A 99 2.47 12.21 -0.03
CA CYS A 99 1.36 11.34 -0.38
C CYS A 99 0.00 12.05 -0.45
N ARG A 100 -0.24 13.13 0.29
CA ARG A 100 -1.51 13.87 0.22
C ARG A 100 -1.62 14.79 -1.00
N GLY A 101 -0.50 15.16 -1.63
CA GLY A 101 -0.52 16.25 -2.59
C GLY A 101 -1.02 17.56 -1.95
N SER A 102 -1.02 18.67 -2.67
CA SER A 102 -1.41 20.00 -2.14
C SER A 102 -2.91 20.17 -1.89
N ASP A 103 -3.62 19.14 -1.40
CA ASP A 103 -5.02 19.24 -1.03
C ASP A 103 -5.13 19.68 0.44
N THR A 104 -5.33 20.99 0.57
CA THR A 104 -5.66 21.72 1.79
C THR A 104 -7.01 21.23 2.35
N VAL A 105 -7.03 20.06 2.99
CA VAL A 105 -8.02 19.74 4.01
C VAL A 105 -7.26 19.76 5.32
N LYS A 106 -7.26 20.93 5.96
CA LYS A 106 -6.90 21.06 7.36
C LYS A 106 -7.93 20.27 8.15
N GLU A 107 -7.54 19.14 8.71
CA GLU A 107 -8.23 18.62 9.88
C GLU A 107 -7.19 18.20 10.90
N GLU A 108 -7.41 18.75 12.07
CA GLU A 108 -6.54 18.89 13.23
C GLU A 108 -6.26 17.53 13.85
N LEU A 109 -4.97 17.27 14.12
CA LEU A 109 -4.55 16.42 15.23
C LEU A 109 -4.69 17.21 16.53
#